data_AF-V6ATA6-F1
#
_entry.id   AF-V6ATA6-F1
#
_cell.length_a   1.000
_cell.length_b   1.000
_cell.length_c   1.000
_cell.angle_alpha   90.00
_cell.angle_beta   90.00
_cell.angle_gamma   90.00
#
_symmetry.space_group_name_H-M   'P 1'
#
loop_
_entity.id
_entity.type
_entity.pdbx_description
1 polymer ?
#
loop_
_entity_poly.entity_id
_entity_poly.type
_entity_poly.pdbx_seq_one_letter_code
_entity_poly.pdbx_strand_id
1 'polypeptide(L)'
;MSEEFLRVAKKEVSDDISAIGNLLKTCSTDSDVQKTASEIEKHIHKIKGLAPMMGQVEIGEVAALLDTLLKLVVSGRKIDGIYETLCSSFDTMDKKINGLDSDMLSLRSQILQVHKSVLQ
;
A
#
# COMPACT_ATOMS: atom_id res chain seq x y z
N MET A 1 -6.47 23.75 -3.27
CA MET A 1 -5.22 23.33 -2.61
C MET A 1 -4.07 24.12 -3.20
N SER A 2 -3.06 24.47 -2.41
CA SER A 2 -1.90 25.24 -2.90
C SER A 2 -0.90 24.34 -3.64
N GLU A 3 -0.14 24.89 -4.58
CA GLU A 3 0.94 24.16 -5.27
C GLU A 3 1.99 23.64 -4.30
N GLU A 4 2.31 24.43 -3.27
CA GLU A 4 3.24 24.01 -2.22
C GLU A 4 2.73 22.80 -1.44
N PHE A 5 1.43 22.76 -1.10
CA PHE A 5 0.83 21.59 -0.46
C PHE A 5 0.96 20.36 -1.37
N LEU A 6 0.63 20.48 -2.66
CA LEU A 6 0.70 19.37 -3.60
C LEU A 6 2.13 18.84 -3.75
N ARG A 7 3.13 19.74 -3.80
CA ARG A 7 4.55 19.39 -3.89
C ARG A 7 5.01 18.64 -2.64
N VAL A 8 4.66 19.12 -1.45
CA VAL A 8 5.01 18.47 -0.18
C VAL A 8 4.29 17.13 -0.04
N ALA A 9 2.98 17.07 -0.32
CA ALA A 9 2.20 15.84 -0.25
C ALA A 9 2.72 14.77 -1.21
N LYS A 10 3.05 15.14 -2.45
CA LYS A 10 3.65 14.21 -3.42
C LYS A 10 4.98 13.66 -2.93
N LYS A 11 5.85 14.52 -2.39
CA LYS A 11 7.13 14.09 -1.80
C LYS A 11 6.90 13.13 -0.66
N GLU A 12 6.02 13.45 0.28
CA GLU A 12 5.73 12.60 1.43
C GLU A 12 5.18 11.23 1.03
N VAL A 13 4.23 11.18 0.10
CA VAL A 13 3.70 9.89 -0.38
C VAL A 13 4.78 9.08 -1.11
N SER A 14 5.67 9.73 -1.87
CA SER A 14 6.79 9.05 -2.53
C SER A 14 7.81 8.50 -1.51
N ASP A 15 8.08 9.28 -0.45
CA ASP A 15 8.96 8.88 0.66
C ASP A 15 8.35 7.70 1.44
N ASP A 16 7.05 7.72 1.70
CA ASP A 16 6.31 6.62 2.36
C ASP A 16 6.27 5.35 1.50
N ILE A 17 6.03 5.47 0.19
CA ILE A 17 6.12 4.35 -0.77
C ILE A 17 7.54 3.75 -0.73
N SER A 18 8.57 4.59 -0.81
CA SER A 18 9.97 4.15 -0.76
C SER A 18 10.32 3.44 0.55
N ALA A 19 9.80 3.92 1.69
CA ALA A 19 9.97 3.28 2.98
C ALA A 19 9.34 1.88 3.03
N ILE A 20 8.13 1.72 2.49
CA ILE A 20 7.48 0.40 2.32
C ILE A 20 8.36 -0.52 1.48
N GLY A 21 8.88 -0.05 0.35
CA GLY A 21 9.80 -0.84 -0.49
C GLY A 21 11.04 -1.31 0.25
N ASN A 22 11.61 -0.48 1.13
CA ASN A 22 12.76 -0.87 1.96
C ASN A 22 12.39 -1.91 3.04
N LEU A 23 11.21 -1.79 3.65
CA LEU A 23 10.70 -2.82 4.57
C LEU A 23 10.48 -4.15 3.84
N LEU A 24 9.91 -4.12 2.63
CA LEU A 24 9.65 -5.33 1.84
C LEU A 24 10.93 -6.05 1.40
N LYS A 25 12.04 -5.34 1.17
CA LYS A 25 13.36 -5.97 0.93
C LYS A 25 13.84 -6.85 2.08
N THR A 26 13.36 -6.60 3.30
CA THR A 26 13.68 -7.43 4.48
C THR A 26 12.75 -8.63 4.64
N CYS A 27 11.72 -8.73 3.79
CA CYS A 27 10.72 -9.80 3.82
C CYS A 27 10.93 -10.75 2.63
N SER A 28 10.77 -12.05 2.85
CA SER A 28 10.73 -13.04 1.76
C SER A 28 9.51 -13.96 1.84
N THR A 29 8.72 -13.84 2.92
CA THR A 29 7.56 -14.70 3.20
C THR A 29 6.43 -13.90 3.86
N ASP A 30 5.22 -14.47 3.86
CA ASP A 30 4.07 -13.92 4.61
C ASP A 30 4.35 -13.80 6.12
N SER A 31 5.19 -14.69 6.67
CA SER A 31 5.58 -14.64 8.07
C SER A 31 6.53 -13.47 8.37
N ASP A 32 7.33 -13.02 7.42
CA ASP A 32 8.19 -11.85 7.61
C ASP A 32 7.36 -10.57 7.53
N VAL A 33 6.37 -10.53 6.64
CA VAL A 33 5.38 -9.45 6.60
C VAL A 33 4.65 -9.33 7.93
N GLN A 34 4.26 -10.42 8.58
CA GLN A 34 3.64 -10.37 9.91
C GLN A 34 4.49 -9.62 10.94
N LYS A 35 5.82 -9.74 10.87
CA LYS A 35 6.74 -9.07 11.81
C LYS A 35 6.88 -7.57 11.52
N THR A 36 6.68 -7.16 10.26
CA THR A 36 6.85 -5.77 9.81
C THR A 36 5.53 -5.05 9.53
N ALA A 37 4.40 -5.75 9.62
CA ALA A 37 3.07 -5.27 9.22
C ALA A 37 2.66 -3.97 9.91
N SER A 38 3.02 -3.79 11.19
CA SER A 38 2.71 -2.57 11.94
C SER A 38 3.41 -1.33 11.36
N GLU A 39 4.66 -1.46 10.91
CA GLU A 39 5.37 -0.35 10.29
C GLU A 39 4.87 -0.08 8.87
N ILE A 40 4.58 -1.14 8.10
CA ILE A 40 3.99 -1.00 6.75
C ILE A 40 2.60 -0.34 6.84
N GLU A 41 1.77 -0.71 7.82
CA GLU A 41 0.43 -0.14 8.02
C GLU A 41 0.47 1.36 8.27
N LYS A 42 1.42 1.86 9.07
CA LYS A 42 1.56 3.30 9.33
C LYS A 42 1.81 4.10 8.05
N HIS A 43 2.72 3.64 7.19
CA HIS A 43 2.99 4.29 5.91
C HIS A 43 1.76 4.23 5.00
N ILE A 44 1.12 3.07 4.88
CA ILE A 44 -0.11 2.90 4.10
C ILE A 44 -1.24 3.79 4.61
N HIS A 45 -1.41 3.93 5.92
CA HIS A 45 -2.43 4.78 6.54
C HIS A 45 -2.25 6.25 6.15
N LYS A 46 -0.99 6.71 6.13
CA LYS A 46 -0.65 8.07 5.71
C LYS A 46 -0.90 8.29 4.22
N ILE A 47 -0.48 7.34 3.36
CA ILE A 47 -0.72 7.37 1.91
C ILE A 47 -2.23 7.41 1.62
N LYS A 48 -3.04 6.58 2.29
CA LYS A 48 -4.50 6.56 2.18
C LYS A 48 -5.13 7.93 2.38
N GLY A 49 -4.62 8.71 3.33
CA GLY A 49 -5.11 10.07 3.59
C GLY A 49 -4.58 11.10 2.59
N LEU A 50 -3.28 11.09 2.31
CA LEU A 50 -2.61 12.13 1.51
C LEU A 50 -2.81 11.97 0.00
N ALA A 51 -2.87 10.74 -0.52
CA ALA A 51 -2.94 10.51 -1.96
C ALA A 51 -4.19 11.10 -2.62
N PRO A 52 -5.42 10.93 -2.08
CA PRO A 52 -6.61 11.61 -2.62
C PRO A 52 -6.52 13.12 -2.55
N MET A 53 -5.88 13.68 -1.51
CA MET A 53 -5.68 15.13 -1.38
C MET A 53 -4.80 15.70 -2.49
N MET A 54 -3.91 14.92 -3.08
CA MET A 54 -3.12 15.37 -4.24
C MET A 54 -3.68 14.93 -5.59
N GLY A 55 -4.94 14.48 -5.64
CA GLY A 55 -5.60 14.01 -6.86
C GLY A 55 -5.19 12.59 -7.30
N GLN A 56 -4.38 11.88 -6.52
CA GLN A 56 -4.00 10.49 -6.75
C GLN A 56 -5.01 9.53 -6.12
N VAL A 57 -6.26 9.61 -6.60
CA VAL A 57 -7.40 8.87 -6.02
C VAL A 57 -7.17 7.36 -6.06
N GLU A 58 -6.69 6.82 -7.18
CA GLU A 58 -6.45 5.38 -7.35
C GLU A 58 -5.42 4.83 -6.34
N ILE A 59 -4.36 5.59 -6.05
CA ILE A 59 -3.37 5.23 -5.02
C ILE A 59 -4.04 5.19 -3.64
N GLY A 60 -4.88 6.18 -3.35
CA GLY A 60 -5.65 6.23 -2.10
C GLY A 60 -6.61 5.05 -1.93
N GLU A 61 -7.28 4.62 -2.99
CA GLU A 61 -8.17 3.45 -2.96
C GLU A 61 -7.42 2.15 -2.67
N VAL A 62 -6.28 1.92 -3.35
CA VAL A 62 -5.41 0.77 -3.08
C VAL A 62 -4.89 0.82 -1.64
N ALA A 63 -4.41 1.97 -1.19
CA ALA A 63 -3.95 2.14 0.19
C ALA A 63 -5.05 1.87 1.22
N ALA A 64 -6.31 2.24 0.94
CA ALA A 64 -7.44 1.92 1.83
C ALA A 64 -7.69 0.41 1.96
N LEU A 65 -7.57 -0.33 0.86
CA LEU A 65 -7.71 -1.78 0.87
C LEU A 65 -6.55 -2.45 1.62
N LEU A 66 -5.32 -1.99 1.40
CA LEU A 66 -4.13 -2.50 2.10
C LEU A 66 -4.15 -2.18 3.60
N ASP A 67 -4.59 -0.97 3.99
CA ASP A 67 -4.76 -0.54 5.39
C ASP A 67 -5.64 -1.53 6.15
N THR A 68 -6.73 -1.97 5.52
CA THR A 68 -7.65 -2.93 6.10
C THR A 68 -7.04 -4.33 6.22
N LEU A 69 -6.31 -4.82 5.20
CA LEU A 69 -5.60 -6.12 5.29
C LEU A 69 -4.53 -6.09 6.36
N LEU A 70 -3.69 -5.04 6.37
CA LEU A 70 -2.58 -4.91 7.31
C LEU A 70 -3.08 -4.81 8.75
N LYS A 71 -4.20 -4.15 9.02
CA LYS A 71 -4.83 -4.17 10.36
C LYS A 71 -5.20 -5.56 10.83
N LEU A 72 -5.68 -6.43 9.95
CA LEU A 72 -5.94 -7.83 10.29
C LEU A 72 -4.63 -8.56 10.61
N VAL A 73 -3.59 -8.36 9.81
CA VAL A 73 -2.27 -8.95 10.07
C VAL A 73 -1.69 -8.47 11.41
N VAL A 74 -1.78 -7.17 11.69
CA VAL A 74 -1.36 -6.56 12.96
C VAL A 74 -2.14 -7.12 14.15
N SER A 75 -3.42 -7.45 13.97
CA SER A 75 -4.22 -8.15 15.00
C SER A 75 -3.84 -9.63 15.20
N GLY A 76 -2.84 -10.14 14.48
CA GLY A 76 -2.35 -11.51 14.57
C GLY A 76 -3.00 -12.48 13.57
N ARG A 77 -3.83 -12.00 12.64
CA ARG A 77 -4.41 -12.85 11.60
C ARG A 77 -3.36 -13.20 10.56
N LYS A 78 -3.22 -14.48 10.25
CA LYS A 78 -2.38 -14.93 9.14
C LYS A 78 -3.16 -14.81 7.84
N ILE A 79 -2.54 -14.24 6.82
CA ILE A 79 -3.10 -14.06 5.49
C ILE A 79 -2.09 -14.64 4.51
N ASP A 80 -2.50 -15.66 3.76
CA ASP A 80 -1.66 -16.28 2.74
C ASP A 80 -1.57 -15.36 1.52
N GLY A 81 -0.38 -15.22 0.95
CA GLY A 81 -0.12 -14.37 -0.22
C GLY A 81 -0.08 -12.87 0.08
N ILE A 82 -0.04 -12.47 1.35
CA ILE A 82 0.09 -11.05 1.73
C ILE A 82 1.40 -10.45 1.24
N TYR A 83 2.49 -11.22 1.24
CA TYR A 83 3.78 -10.77 0.75
C TYR A 83 3.73 -10.41 -0.74
N GLU A 84 3.23 -11.30 -1.57
CA GLU A 84 3.09 -11.07 -3.02
C GLU A 84 2.13 -9.89 -3.30
N THR A 85 1.04 -9.81 -2.54
CA THR A 85 0.08 -8.71 -2.64
C THR A 85 0.73 -7.36 -2.30
N LEU A 86 1.56 -7.28 -1.26
CA LEU A 86 2.26 -6.05 -0.91
C LEU A 86 3.34 -5.68 -1.92
N CYS A 87 4.10 -6.65 -2.44
CA CYS A 87 5.12 -6.41 -3.45
C CYS A 87 4.52 -5.86 -4.76
N SER A 88 3.47 -6.50 -5.26
CA SER A 88 2.75 -6.03 -6.45
C SER A 88 2.10 -4.66 -6.23
N SER A 89 1.54 -4.42 -5.04
CA SER A 89 0.97 -3.12 -4.69
C SER A 89 2.01 -2.02 -4.65
N PHE A 90 3.15 -2.26 -4.01
CA PHE A 90 4.26 -1.32 -3.94
C PHE A 90 4.76 -0.94 -5.33
N ASP A 91 5.07 -1.93 -6.17
CA ASP A 91 5.59 -1.69 -7.53
C ASP A 91 4.60 -0.87 -8.38
N THR A 92 3.31 -1.18 -8.28
CA THR A 92 2.26 -0.46 -9.01
C THR A 92 2.10 0.98 -8.50
N MET A 93 2.06 1.20 -7.18
CA MET A 93 1.95 2.53 -6.59
C MET A 93 3.19 3.39 -6.90
N ASP A 94 4.38 2.79 -6.85
CA ASP A 94 5.64 3.46 -7.21
C ASP A 94 5.67 3.88 -8.68
N LYS A 95 5.24 3.00 -9.59
CA LYS A 95 5.06 3.36 -11.00
C LYS A 95 4.07 4.51 -11.18
N LYS A 96 2.88 4.42 -10.57
CA LYS A 96 1.82 5.43 -10.70
C LYS A 96 2.27 6.80 -10.20
N ILE A 97 2.90 6.89 -9.02
CA ILE A 97 3.31 8.18 -8.44
C ILE A 97 4.42 8.88 -9.25
N ASN A 98 5.25 8.07 -9.92
CA ASN A 98 6.30 8.52 -10.84
C ASN A 98 5.79 8.80 -12.27
N GLY A 99 4.47 8.67 -12.52
CA GLY A 99 3.86 8.95 -13.81
C GLY A 99 4.06 7.85 -14.86
N LEU A 100 4.44 6.65 -14.43
CA LEU A 100 4.54 5.48 -15.29
C LEU A 100 3.19 4.78 -15.39
N ASP A 101 2.93 4.20 -16.57
CA ASP A 101 1.74 3.40 -16.79
C ASP A 101 1.72 2.20 -15.84
N SER A 102 0.56 1.97 -15.23
CA SER A 102 0.38 0.97 -14.18
C SER A 102 -1.07 0.52 -14.13
N ASP A 103 -1.26 -0.81 -14.09
CA ASP A 103 -2.59 -1.42 -14.08
C ASP A 103 -3.17 -1.47 -12.65
N MET A 104 -3.63 -0.30 -12.19
CA MET A 104 -4.27 -0.15 -10.88
C MET A 104 -5.59 -0.93 -10.77
N LEU A 105 -6.27 -1.20 -11.88
CA LEU A 105 -7.54 -1.93 -11.90
C LEU A 105 -7.34 -3.42 -11.62
N SER A 106 -6.34 -4.02 -12.27
CA SER A 106 -5.95 -5.41 -12.01
C SER A 106 -5.47 -5.58 -10.57
N LEU A 107 -4.61 -4.66 -10.10
CA LEU A 107 -4.14 -4.67 -8.71
C LEU A 107 -5.30 -4.61 -7.71
N ARG A 108 -6.24 -3.68 -7.90
CA ARG A 108 -7.42 -3.55 -7.04
C ARG A 108 -8.23 -4.85 -7.00
N SER A 109 -8.39 -5.51 -8.14
CA SER A 109 -9.13 -6.77 -8.25
C SER A 109 -8.45 -7.90 -7.49
N GLN A 110 -7.12 -8.01 -7.58
CA GLN A 110 -6.30 -8.96 -6.82
C GLN A 110 -6.45 -8.75 -5.30
N ILE A 111 -6.31 -7.51 -4.83
CA ILE A 111 -6.43 -7.19 -3.40
C ILE A 111 -7.83 -7.54 -2.89
N LEU A 112 -8.87 -7.22 -3.65
CA LEU A 112 -10.26 -7.55 -3.29
C LEU A 112 -10.51 -9.06 -3.22
N GLN A 113 -9.81 -9.87 -4.02
CA GLN A 113 -9.90 -11.33 -3.93
C GLN A 113 -9.30 -11.85 -2.62
N VAL A 114 -8.16 -11.29 -2.18
CA VAL A 114 -7.55 -11.61 -0.88
C VAL A 114 -8.45 -11.17 0.28
N HIS A 115 -9.06 -9.99 0.19
CA HIS A 115 -10.06 -9.55 1.19
C HIS A 115 -11.20 -10.55 1.37
N LYS A 116 -11.75 -11.04 0.25
CA LYS A 116 -12.86 -11.99 0.27
C LYS A 116 -12.46 -13.33 0.88
N SER A 117 -11.25 -13.82 0.65
CA SER A 117 -10.79 -15.09 1.23
C SER A 117 -10.52 -15.00 2.74
N VAL A 118 -10.25 -13.80 3.26
CA VAL A 118 -9.92 -13.59 4.68
C VAL A 118 -11.14 -13.34 5.57
N LEU A 119 -12.25 -12.86 4.99
CA LEU A 119 -13.52 -12.55 5.67
C LEU A 119 -14.51 -13.73 5.73
N GLN A 120 -14.18 -14.87 5.13
CA GLN A 120 -14.93 -16.13 5.25
C GLN A 120 -14.42 -16.96 6.44
#